data_AF-A0A7Y2ZWM9-F1
#
_entry.id   AF-A0A7Y2ZWM9-F1
#
_cell.length_a   1.000
_cell.length_b   1.000
_cell.length_c   1.000
_cell.angle_alpha   90.00
_cell.angle_beta   90.00
_cell.angle_gamma   90.00
#
_symmetry.space_group_name_H-M   'P 1'
#
loop_
_entity.id
_entity.type
_entity.pdbx_description
1 polymer ?
#
loop_
_entity_poly.entity_id
_entity_poly.type
_entity_poly.pdbx_seq_one_letter_code
_entity_poly.pdbx_strand_id
1 'polypeptide(L)' 'MNSNPSVLRERVIIFGRFPVPGRTKTRLIPALGAAGAAEFHRRLTEKILKTVKTFAMLRKMEVQ' A
#
# COMPACT_ATOMS: atom_id res chain seq x y z
N MET A 1 -21.20 0.39 37.04
CA MET A 1 -20.39 1.17 36.09
C MET A 1 -19.86 0.21 35.03
N ASN A 2 -20.58 0.03 33.93
CA ASN A 2 -20.19 -0.90 32.86
C ASN A 2 -19.21 -0.21 31.91
N SER A 3 -17.92 -0.45 32.10
CA SER A 3 -16.88 -0.15 31.13
C SER A 3 -17.02 -1.13 29.97
N ASN A 4 -17.82 -0.76 28.97
CA ASN A 4 -17.89 -1.46 27.69
C ASN A 4 -16.49 -1.38 27.05
N PRO A 5 -15.76 -2.49 26.82
CA PRO A 5 -14.47 -2.43 26.16
C PRO A 5 -14.72 -1.89 24.75
N SER A 6 -14.23 -0.66 24.50
CA SER A 6 -14.27 -0.04 23.19
C SER A 6 -13.71 -1.04 22.17
N VAL A 7 -14.57 -1.52 21.28
CA VAL A 7 -14.21 -2.45 20.20
C VAL A 7 -13.02 -1.84 19.46
N LEU A 8 -11.81 -2.40 19.65
CA LEU A 8 -10.61 -1.91 19.00
C LEU A 8 -10.80 -2.04 17.49
N ARG A 9 -10.90 -0.90 16.80
CA ARG A 9 -10.96 -0.89 15.33
C ARG A 9 -9.57 -1.17 14.79
N GLU A 10 -9.36 -2.39 14.31
CA GLU A 10 -8.13 -2.75 13.62
C GLU A 10 -8.02 -1.98 12.28
N ARG A 11 -6.87 -1.38 12.02
CA ARG A 11 -6.59 -0.59 10.81
C ARG A 11 -5.29 -1.06 10.15
N VAL A 12 -5.28 -1.11 8.83
CA VAL A 12 -4.07 -1.33 8.01
C VAL A 12 -3.67 -0.03 7.36
N ILE A 13 -2.42 0.40 7.56
CA ILE A 13 -1.87 1.64 6.99
C ILE A 13 -0.79 1.27 5.97
N ILE A 14 -0.90 1.79 4.75
CA ILE A 14 0.08 1.57 3.68
C ILE A 14 0.86 2.86 3.42
N PHE A 15 2.15 2.85 3.76
CA PHE A 15 3.03 3.96 3.42
C PHE A 15 3.54 3.83 1.98
N GLY A 16 3.27 4.85 1.17
CA GLY A 16 3.71 4.90 -0.22
C GLY A 16 3.97 6.33 -0.69
N ARG A 17 4.91 6.46 -1.63
CA ARG A 17 5.11 7.69 -2.41
C ARG A 17 4.56 7.47 -3.82
N PHE A 18 3.99 8.51 -4.42
CA PHE A 18 3.50 8.47 -5.79
C PHE A 18 4.63 8.11 -6.78
N PRO A 19 4.42 7.17 -7.72
CA PRO A 19 5.43 6.76 -8.69
C PRO A 19 5.68 7.87 -9.72
N VAL A 20 6.78 8.60 -9.55
CA VAL A 20 7.23 9.59 -10.53
C VAL A 20 8.49 9.06 -11.23
N PRO A 21 8.54 9.04 -12.58
CA PRO A 21 9.75 8.67 -13.32
C PRO A 21 10.98 9.44 -12.83
N GLY A 22 12.11 8.73 -12.69
CA GLY A 22 13.37 9.34 -12.25
C GLY A 22 13.46 9.65 -10.74
N ARG A 23 12.36 9.53 -9.99
CA ARG A 23 12.35 9.73 -8.52
C ARG A 23 12.03 8.47 -7.73
N THR A 24 11.42 7.48 -8.39
CA THR A 24 10.97 6.24 -7.76
C THR A 24 11.87 5.08 -8.17
N LYS A 25 12.25 4.25 -7.19
CA LYS A 25 13.09 3.05 -7.37
C LYS A 25 14.32 3.35 -8.25
N THR A 26 15.06 4.42 -7.95
CA THR A 26 16.15 4.94 -8.79
C THR A 26 17.27 3.94 -9.07
N ARG A 27 17.52 2.99 -8.15
CA ARG A 27 18.47 1.88 -8.36
C ARG A 27 18.05 0.90 -9.46
N LEU A 28 16.78 0.89 -9.86
CA LEU A 28 16.27 0.06 -10.97
C LEU A 28 16.32 0.77 -12.32
N ILE A 29 16.63 2.07 -12.36
CA ILE A 29 16.69 2.84 -13.62
C ILE A 29 17.71 2.27 -14.61
N PRO A 30 18.92 1.83 -14.22
CA PRO A 30 19.86 1.24 -15.18
C PRO A 30 19.33 0.00 -15.90
N ALA A 31 18.43 -0.76 -15.27
CA ALA A 31 17.87 -1.99 -15.85
C ALA A 31 16.51 -1.78 -16.53
N LEU A 32 15.67 -0.86 -16.05
CA LEU A 32 14.27 -0.69 -16.47
C LEU A 32 13.97 0.69 -17.09
N GLY A 33 14.93 1.62 -17.06
CA GLY A 33 14.69 3.03 -17.35
C GLY A 33 13.85 3.74 -16.28
N ALA A 34 13.79 5.07 -16.37
CA ALA A 34 13.05 5.92 -15.43
C ALA A 34 11.53 5.64 -15.43
N ALA A 35 10.95 5.45 -16.63
CA ALA A 35 9.55 5.11 -16.80
C ALA A 35 9.24 3.69 -16.29
N GLY A 36 10.08 2.70 -16.64
CA GLY A 36 9.88 1.31 -16.19
C GLY A 36 10.01 1.17 -14.68
N ALA A 37 10.91 1.91 -14.02
CA ALA A 37 11.01 1.94 -12.56
C ALA A 37 9.75 2.50 -11.88
N ALA A 38 9.14 3.56 -12.44
CA ALA A 38 7.89 4.12 -11.94
C ALA A 38 6.69 3.17 -12.16
N GLU A 39 6.58 2.60 -13.36
CA GLU A 39 5.54 1.63 -13.71
C GLU A 39 5.63 0.37 -12.86
N PHE A 40 6.83 -0.14 -12.62
CA PHE A 40 7.07 -1.24 -11.69
C PHE A 40 6.53 -0.93 -10.30
N HIS A 41 6.84 0.25 -9.75
CA HIS A 41 6.34 0.68 -8.44
C HIS A 41 4.81 0.81 -8.43
N ARG A 42 4.20 1.33 -9.51
CA ARG A 42 2.74 1.41 -9.66
C ARG A 42 2.11 0.02 -9.54
N ARG A 43 2.56 -0.95 -10.35
CA ARG A 43 2.03 -2.32 -10.35
C ARG A 43 2.19 -3.02 -9.00
N LEU A 44 3.31 -2.78 -8.32
CA LEU A 44 3.58 -3.34 -7.00
C LEU A 44 2.64 -2.75 -5.94
N THR A 45 2.41 -1.43 -5.98
CA THR A 45 1.48 -0.73 -5.09
C THR A 45 0.04 -1.21 -5.31
N GLU A 46 -0.39 -1.37 -6.57
CA GLU A 46 -1.71 -1.90 -6.92
C GLU A 46 -1.92 -3.32 -6.41
N LYS A 47 -0.91 -4.19 -6.55
CA LYS A 47 -0.95 -5.55 -6.02
C LYS A 47 -1.12 -5.55 -4.50
N ILE A 48 -0.36 -4.71 -3.78
CA ILE A 48 -0.49 -4.58 -2.32
C ILE A 48 -1.89 -4.10 -1.95
N LEU A 49 -2.41 -3.06 -2.61
CA LEU A 49 -3.74 -2.54 -2.36
C LEU A 49 -4.82 -3.59 -2.58
N LYS A 50 -4.72 -4.40 -3.63
CA LYS A 50 -5.66 -5.51 -3.88
C LYS A 50 -5.63 -6.52 -2.73
N THR A 51 -4.45 -6.96 -2.31
CA THR A 51 -4.29 -7.91 -1.20
C THR A 51 -4.83 -7.35 0.12
N VAL A 52 -4.49 -6.11 0.46
CA VAL A 52 -4.91 -5.48 1.71
C VAL A 52 -6.42 -5.25 1.73
N LYS A 53 -7.03 -4.84 0.61
CA LYS A 53 -8.50 -4.71 0.53
C LYS A 53 -9.20 -6.05 0.77
N THR A 54 -8.73 -7.13 0.17
CA THR A 54 -9.28 -8.48 0.42
C THR A 54 -9.14 -8.87 1.88
N PHE A 55 -7.95 -8.67 2.47
CA PHE A 55 -7.71 -8.99 3.87
C PHE A 55 -8.59 -8.17 4.83
N ALA A 56 -8.68 -6.86 4.60
CA ALA A 56 -9.48 -5.96 5.42
C ALA A 56 -10.98 -6.29 5.35
N MET A 57 -11.48 -6.72 4.19
CA MET A 57 -12.87 -7.18 4.04
C MET A 57 -13.15 -8.42 4.89
N LEU A 58 -12.24 -9.41 4.90
CA LEU A 58 -12.39 -10.63 5.71
C LEU A 58 -12.41 -10.35 7.22
N ARG A 59 -11.67 -9.33 7.65
CA ARG A 59 -11.46 -9.00 9.07
C ARG A 59 -12.29 -7.80 9.56
N LYS A 60 -13.11 -7.20 8.69
CA LYS A 60 -13.87 -5.96 8.94
C LYS A 60 -12.98 -4.81 9.44
N MET A 61 -11.82 -4.66 8.82
CA MET A 61 -10.81 -3.64 9.15
C MET A 61 -10.90 -2.44 8.21
N GLU A 62 -10.37 -1.30 8.65
CA GLU A 62 -10.22 -0.11 7.81
C GLU A 62 -8.85 -0.11 7.12
N VAL A 63 -8.79 0.37 5.86
CA VAL A 63 -7.55 0.55 5.10
C VAL A 63 -7.30 2.02 4.87
N GLN A 64 -6.08 2.49 5.18
CA GLN A 64 -5.63 3.87 5.02
C GLN A 64 -4.39 3.96 4.11
#